data_AF-A0A4Y2KVK9-F1
#
_entry.id   AF-A0A4Y2KVK9-F1
#
_cell.length_a   1.000
_cell.length_b   1.000
_cell.length_c   1.000
_cell.angle_alpha   90.00
_cell.angle_beta   90.00
_cell.angle_gamma   90.00
#
_symmetry.space_group_name_H-M   'P 1'
#
loop_
_entity.id
_entity.type
_entity.pdbx_description
1 polymer ?
#
loop_
_entity_poly.entity_id
_entity_poly.type
_entity_poly.pdbx_seq_one_letter_code
_entity_poly.pdbx_strand_id
1 'polypeptide(L)'
;METKVFFVALGALTLAFSQTTRADLEPVLTRCCSSGEVWARNHTTCTGPGEAAKLPPQDRLTCLTALYICCVRTHRQIYCENGKNAARTRKQCVIQPDQGGETFKDCCDACTLGLQAESMQMPCTFSSFRFGTPWDEAFQDCCQNPYSPLGTSPQHGSGNCGADNPCDQKCEEIGLGFRCSCYPGYKLTADLRTCEGLFIFRYFFNIYIYILNIEEKFFY
;
A
#
# COMPACT_ATOMS: atom_id res chain seq x y z
N MET A 1 -18.86 56.30 -14.04
CA MET A 1 -17.73 56.88 -14.79
C MET A 1 -17.07 55.72 -15.50
N GLU A 2 -17.62 55.28 -16.63
CA GLU A 2 -17.30 55.77 -17.98
C GLU A 2 -15.80 55.70 -18.29
N THR A 3 -15.42 54.77 -19.17
CA THR A 3 -14.45 55.09 -20.21
C THR A 3 -14.99 54.53 -21.52
N LYS A 4 -15.56 55.44 -22.31
CA LYS A 4 -16.09 55.22 -23.65
C LYS A 4 -14.92 54.98 -24.62
N VAL A 5 -15.02 53.96 -25.46
CA VAL A 5 -14.26 53.89 -26.72
C VAL A 5 -15.28 53.98 -27.85
N PHE A 6 -15.17 55.02 -28.66
CA PHE A 6 -16.14 55.40 -29.69
C PHE A 6 -15.45 55.52 -31.05
N PHE A 7 -16.14 55.00 -32.08
CA PHE A 7 -15.95 55.15 -33.54
C PHE A 7 -14.74 54.43 -34.15
N VAL A 8 -14.79 53.82 -35.35
CA VAL A 8 -15.55 54.16 -36.56
C VAL A 8 -15.94 52.87 -37.31
N ALA A 9 -17.18 52.75 -37.74
CA ALA A 9 -17.58 51.80 -38.77
C ALA A 9 -17.16 52.34 -40.14
N LEU A 10 -16.31 51.62 -40.89
CA LEU A 10 -16.17 51.68 -42.35
C LEU A 10 -15.16 50.60 -42.80
N GLY A 11 -15.59 49.66 -43.64
CA GLY A 11 -14.73 48.75 -44.39
C GLY A 11 -14.79 47.29 -43.96
N ALA A 12 -15.49 46.47 -44.75
CA ALA A 12 -15.62 45.03 -44.56
C ALA A 12 -14.25 44.33 -44.69
N LEU A 13 -13.69 43.92 -43.56
CA LEU A 13 -12.74 42.83 -43.46
C LEU A 13 -13.28 41.93 -42.35
N THR A 14 -13.96 40.85 -42.76
CA THR A 14 -14.34 39.77 -41.86
C THR A 14 -13.04 39.14 -41.35
N LEU A 15 -12.53 39.63 -40.22
CA LEU A 15 -11.68 38.84 -39.35
C LEU A 15 -12.56 37.66 -38.92
N ALA A 16 -12.43 36.55 -39.64
CA ALA A 16 -12.85 35.27 -39.15
C ALA A 16 -12.12 35.07 -37.82
N PHE A 17 -12.81 35.34 -36.71
CA PHE A 17 -12.40 34.81 -35.43
C PHE A 17 -12.50 33.30 -35.58
N SER A 18 -11.37 32.69 -35.97
CA SER A 18 -11.16 31.27 -35.80
C SER A 18 -11.30 31.03 -34.31
N GLN A 19 -12.48 30.61 -33.87
CA GLN A 19 -12.64 29.96 -32.58
C GLN A 19 -11.83 28.68 -32.69
N THR A 20 -10.55 28.76 -32.32
CA THR A 20 -9.78 27.58 -31.92
C THR A 20 -10.53 27.04 -30.72
N THR A 21 -11.43 26.08 -30.95
CA THR A 21 -11.99 25.28 -29.87
C THR A 21 -10.78 24.66 -29.17
N ARG A 22 -10.48 25.12 -27.95
CA ARG A 22 -9.44 24.50 -27.14
C ARG A 22 -9.90 23.06 -26.93
N ALA A 23 -9.21 22.10 -27.53
CA ALA A 23 -9.45 20.69 -27.24
C ALA A 23 -9.20 20.51 -25.74
N ASP A 24 -10.26 20.20 -24.99
CA ASP A 24 -10.23 20.09 -23.54
C ASP A 24 -10.27 18.62 -23.14
N LEU A 25 -9.20 18.19 -22.47
CA LEU A 25 -9.00 16.82 -22.03
C LEU A 25 -9.74 16.51 -20.72
N GLU A 26 -10.02 17.55 -19.93
CA GLU A 26 -10.51 17.45 -18.56
C GLU A 26 -11.86 16.72 -18.41
N PRO A 27 -12.85 16.88 -19.31
CA PRO A 27 -14.09 16.13 -19.23
C PRO A 27 -13.89 14.62 -19.39
N VAL A 28 -12.99 14.21 -20.29
CA VAL A 28 -12.65 12.79 -20.52
C VAL A 28 -11.90 12.24 -19.32
N LEU A 29 -10.92 12.98 -18.80
CA LEU A 29 -10.17 12.62 -17.59
C LEU A 29 -11.11 12.41 -16.40
N THR A 30 -12.00 13.37 -16.13
CA THR A 30 -12.92 13.34 -14.99
C THR A 30 -13.84 12.12 -15.04
N ARG A 31 -14.48 11.89 -16.20
CA ARG A 31 -15.39 10.75 -16.36
C ARG A 31 -14.67 9.41 -16.20
N CYS A 32 -13.50 9.26 -16.79
CA CYS A 32 -12.79 7.98 -16.75
C CYS A 32 -12.07 7.73 -15.44
N CYS A 33 -11.60 8.79 -14.78
CA CYS A 33 -11.06 8.74 -13.43
C CYS A 33 -12.10 8.22 -12.44
N SER A 34 -13.34 8.75 -12.46
CA SER A 34 -14.41 8.28 -11.56
C SER A 34 -14.78 6.81 -11.81
N SER A 35 -14.82 6.36 -13.07
CA SER A 35 -14.96 4.93 -13.39
C SER A 35 -13.81 4.09 -12.78
N GLY A 36 -12.58 4.60 -12.82
CA GLY A 36 -11.41 3.97 -12.18
C GLY A 36 -11.55 3.85 -10.67
N GLU A 37 -12.00 4.90 -9.99
CA GLU A 37 -12.23 4.89 -8.53
C GLU A 37 -13.32 3.89 -8.11
N VAL A 38 -14.41 3.81 -8.89
CA VAL A 38 -15.49 2.83 -8.65
C VAL A 38 -14.98 1.42 -8.87
N TRP A 39 -14.21 1.20 -9.94
CA TRP A 39 -13.62 -0.10 -10.25
C TRP A 39 -12.73 -0.59 -9.11
N ALA A 40 -11.89 0.32 -8.58
CA ALA A 40 -10.97 0.08 -7.48
C ALA A 40 -11.63 -0.44 -6.19
N ARG A 41 -12.88 -0.08 -5.93
CA ARG A 41 -13.59 -0.56 -4.73
C ARG A 41 -14.08 -2.00 -4.84
N ASN A 42 -14.17 -2.53 -6.06
CA ASN A 42 -14.81 -3.81 -6.35
C ASN A 42 -13.85 -4.87 -6.92
N HIS A 43 -12.62 -4.50 -7.25
CA HIS A 43 -11.66 -5.37 -7.92
C HIS A 43 -10.25 -5.17 -7.34
N THR A 44 -9.41 -6.20 -7.45
CA THR A 44 -8.02 -6.16 -6.95
C THR A 44 -7.00 -5.70 -8.00
N THR A 45 -7.42 -5.56 -9.27
CA THR A 45 -6.58 -5.13 -10.38
C THR A 45 -7.20 -3.96 -11.15
N CYS A 46 -6.38 -3.02 -11.61
CA CYS A 46 -6.77 -1.83 -12.34
C CYS A 46 -6.81 -2.02 -13.86
N THR A 47 -7.39 -3.13 -14.33
CA THR A 47 -7.65 -3.34 -15.77
C THR A 47 -8.79 -2.45 -16.28
N GLY A 48 -9.68 -2.02 -15.38
CA GLY A 48 -10.79 -1.12 -15.65
C GLY A 48 -11.98 -1.75 -16.36
N PRO A 49 -13.15 -1.07 -16.33
CA PRO A 49 -14.28 -1.50 -17.14
C PRO A 49 -13.94 -1.36 -18.63
N GLY A 50 -14.43 -2.30 -19.46
CA GLY A 50 -14.31 -2.25 -20.93
C GLY A 50 -15.00 -1.06 -21.60
N GLU A 51 -15.46 -0.07 -20.84
CA GLU A 51 -16.15 1.14 -21.27
C GLU A 51 -15.29 2.02 -22.17
N ALA A 52 -13.96 2.05 -21.99
CA ALA A 52 -13.07 2.79 -22.88
C ALA A 52 -13.09 2.26 -24.33
N ALA A 53 -13.49 1.00 -24.55
CA ALA A 53 -13.68 0.47 -25.89
C ALA A 53 -14.85 1.16 -26.64
N LYS A 54 -15.82 1.73 -25.92
CA LYS A 54 -16.98 2.42 -26.49
C LYS A 54 -16.69 3.88 -26.87
N LEU A 55 -15.54 4.43 -26.46
CA LEU A 55 -15.17 5.81 -26.76
C LEU A 55 -14.56 5.97 -28.15
N PRO A 56 -14.63 7.19 -28.72
CA PRO A 56 -13.89 7.54 -29.93
C PRO A 56 -12.38 7.21 -29.78
N PRO A 57 -11.71 6.79 -30.86
CA PRO A 57 -10.29 6.40 -30.79
C PRO A 57 -9.37 7.47 -30.18
N GLN A 58 -9.66 8.75 -30.41
CA GLN A 58 -8.90 9.89 -29.90
C GLN A 58 -8.98 10.05 -28.37
N ASP A 59 -10.09 9.64 -27.74
CA ASP A 59 -10.31 9.80 -26.30
C ASP A 59 -9.93 8.54 -25.52
N ARG A 60 -9.81 7.40 -26.22
CA ARG A 60 -9.62 6.09 -25.61
C ARG A 60 -8.34 6.00 -24.78
N LEU A 61 -7.20 6.47 -25.31
CA LEU A 61 -5.92 6.42 -24.60
C LEU A 61 -5.96 7.28 -23.33
N THR A 62 -6.47 8.50 -23.45
CA THR A 62 -6.66 9.43 -22.33
C THR A 62 -7.53 8.80 -21.25
N CYS A 63 -8.66 8.23 -21.65
CA CYS A 63 -9.60 7.61 -20.76
C CYS A 63 -8.98 6.42 -20.02
N LEU A 64 -8.34 5.50 -20.74
CA LEU A 64 -7.68 4.33 -20.16
C LEU A 64 -6.59 4.73 -19.16
N THR A 65 -5.80 5.75 -19.51
CA THR A 65 -4.76 6.28 -18.62
C THR A 65 -5.36 6.88 -17.35
N ALA A 66 -6.38 7.73 -17.47
CA ALA A 66 -7.03 8.37 -16.32
C ALA A 66 -7.69 7.34 -15.39
N LEU A 67 -8.36 6.35 -15.98
CA LEU A 67 -8.96 5.24 -15.27
C LEU A 67 -7.91 4.49 -14.45
N TYR A 68 -6.80 4.09 -15.09
CA TYR A 68 -5.73 3.35 -14.43
C TYR A 68 -5.12 4.14 -13.27
N ILE A 69 -4.77 5.42 -13.51
CA ILE A 69 -4.18 6.30 -12.49
C ILE A 69 -5.11 6.41 -11.27
N CYS A 70 -6.40 6.69 -11.50
CA CYS A 70 -7.33 6.89 -10.40
C CYS A 70 -7.66 5.58 -9.68
N CYS A 71 -7.75 4.45 -10.40
CA CYS A 71 -7.90 3.13 -9.78
C CYS A 71 -6.73 2.81 -8.83
N VAL A 72 -5.48 2.91 -9.31
CA VAL A 72 -4.30 2.61 -8.49
C VAL A 72 -4.21 3.57 -7.30
N ARG A 73 -4.51 4.86 -7.50
CA ARG A 73 -4.54 5.85 -6.41
C ARG A 73 -5.58 5.50 -5.35
N THR A 74 -6.78 5.09 -5.76
CA THR A 74 -7.84 4.65 -4.83
C THR A 74 -7.44 3.36 -4.09
N HIS A 75 -6.84 2.38 -4.76
CA HIS A 75 -6.29 1.20 -4.09
C HIS A 75 -5.30 1.61 -3.00
N ARG A 76 -4.30 2.43 -3.35
CA ARG A 76 -3.29 2.89 -2.39
C ARG A 76 -3.92 3.56 -1.17
N GLN A 77 -4.97 4.38 -1.35
CA GLN A 77 -5.72 4.98 -0.24
C GLN A 77 -6.41 3.91 0.63
N ILE A 78 -7.13 2.97 0.01
CA ILE A 78 -7.82 1.87 0.72
C ILE A 78 -6.81 1.02 1.50
N TYR A 79 -5.73 0.58 0.86
CA TYR A 79 -4.69 -0.23 1.49
C TYR A 79 -3.96 0.53 2.59
N CYS A 80 -3.70 1.83 2.43
CA CYS A 80 -3.10 2.65 3.47
C CYS A 80 -3.97 2.72 4.72
N GLU A 81 -5.27 3.00 4.58
CA GLU A 81 -6.21 3.03 5.71
C GLU A 81 -6.33 1.65 6.39
N ASN A 82 -6.39 0.58 5.60
CA ASN A 82 -6.38 -0.78 6.12
C ASN A 82 -5.09 -1.08 6.89
N GLY A 83 -3.94 -0.62 6.40
CA GLY A 83 -2.63 -0.74 7.05
C GLY A 83 -2.59 -0.01 8.39
N LYS A 84 -3.06 1.24 8.45
CA LYS A 84 -3.18 2.00 9.71
C LYS A 84 -4.06 1.30 10.73
N ASN A 85 -5.21 0.76 10.30
CA ASN A 85 -6.11 0.01 11.18
C ASN A 85 -5.51 -1.31 11.66
N ALA A 86 -4.71 -1.98 10.81
CA ALA A 86 -3.95 -3.17 11.20
C ALA A 86 -2.93 -2.84 12.31
N ALA A 87 -2.17 -1.76 12.16
CA ALA A 87 -1.23 -1.30 13.18
C ALA A 87 -1.91 -0.93 14.51
N ARG A 88 -3.02 -0.18 14.47
CA ARG A 88 -3.84 0.16 15.66
C ARG A 88 -4.36 -1.08 16.40
N THR A 89 -4.54 -2.20 15.69
CA THR A 89 -4.97 -3.49 16.27
C THR A 89 -3.80 -4.43 16.58
N ARG A 90 -2.56 -3.94 16.56
CA ARG A 90 -1.31 -4.70 16.77
C ARG A 90 -1.15 -5.90 15.83
N LYS A 91 -1.72 -5.82 14.63
CA LYS A 91 -1.48 -6.80 13.56
C LYS A 91 -0.15 -6.50 12.88
N GLN A 92 0.39 -7.52 12.20
CA GLN A 92 1.68 -7.43 11.54
C GLN A 92 1.55 -6.80 10.14
N CYS A 93 2.55 -5.99 9.80
CA CYS A 93 2.60 -5.25 8.55
C CYS A 93 3.26 -6.09 7.44
N VAL A 94 2.42 -6.79 6.67
CA VAL A 94 2.81 -7.63 5.53
C VAL A 94 2.45 -6.97 4.20
N ILE A 95 3.20 -7.28 3.15
CA ILE A 95 2.84 -6.82 1.80
C ILE A 95 1.58 -7.57 1.35
N GLN A 96 0.57 -6.83 0.90
CA GLN A 96 -0.61 -7.44 0.29
C GLN A 96 -0.36 -7.73 -1.19
N PRO A 97 -0.83 -8.87 -1.74
CA PRO A 97 -0.53 -9.29 -3.11
C PRO A 97 -1.25 -8.48 -4.20
N ASP A 98 -2.25 -7.69 -3.82
CA ASP A 98 -3.08 -6.91 -4.74
C ASP A 98 -2.35 -5.67 -5.29
N GLN A 99 -2.84 -5.09 -6.39
CA GLN A 99 -2.26 -3.85 -6.93
C GLN A 99 -2.43 -2.70 -5.94
N GLY A 100 -1.33 -2.04 -5.55
CA GLY A 100 -1.35 -1.02 -4.50
C GLY A 100 -1.27 -1.59 -3.08
N GLY A 101 -1.16 -2.92 -2.94
CA GLY A 101 -1.01 -3.63 -1.68
C GLY A 101 0.34 -3.40 -1.00
N GLU A 102 1.35 -2.92 -1.72
CA GLU A 102 2.61 -2.45 -1.14
C GLU A 102 2.40 -1.29 -0.16
N THR A 103 1.44 -0.41 -0.46
CA THR A 103 1.10 0.76 0.36
C THR A 103 0.47 0.36 1.71
N PHE A 104 -0.13 -0.84 1.79
CA PHE A 104 -0.59 -1.37 3.08
C PHE A 104 0.57 -1.47 4.06
N LYS A 105 1.69 -2.06 3.62
CA LYS A 105 2.86 -2.26 4.49
C LYS A 105 3.46 -0.93 4.91
N ASP A 106 3.66 -0.03 3.96
CA ASP A 106 4.21 1.31 4.21
C ASP A 106 3.42 2.06 5.29
N CYS A 107 2.10 2.18 5.11
CA CYS A 107 1.26 2.90 6.08
C CYS A 107 1.12 2.15 7.41
N CYS A 108 1.14 0.81 7.40
CA CYS A 108 1.09 0.01 8.61
C CYS A 108 2.36 0.23 9.46
N ASP A 109 3.54 0.09 8.86
CA ASP A 109 4.81 0.27 9.58
C ASP A 109 4.96 1.72 10.08
N ALA A 110 4.59 2.72 9.26
CA ALA A 110 4.56 4.13 9.66
C ALA A 110 3.62 4.38 10.85
N CYS A 111 2.42 3.80 10.81
CA CYS A 111 1.45 3.91 11.87
C CYS A 111 1.94 3.26 13.17
N THR A 112 2.60 2.10 13.10
CA THR A 112 3.25 1.47 14.26
C THR A 112 4.26 2.41 14.92
N LEU A 113 5.08 3.11 14.13
CA LEU A 113 6.00 4.12 14.66
C LEU A 113 5.25 5.32 15.27
N GLY A 114 4.15 5.75 14.66
CA GLY A 114 3.30 6.83 15.18
C GLY A 114 2.69 6.49 16.54
N LEU A 115 2.17 5.27 16.69
CA LEU A 115 1.64 4.74 17.96
C LEU A 115 2.74 4.64 19.02
N GLN A 116 3.95 4.25 18.62
CA GLN A 116 5.10 4.21 19.53
C GLN A 116 5.45 5.63 20.02
N ALA A 117 5.48 6.61 19.11
CA ALA A 117 5.73 8.00 19.46
C ALA A 117 4.66 8.56 20.41
N GLU A 118 3.38 8.27 20.17
CA GLU A 118 2.27 8.65 21.06
C GLU A 118 2.43 8.04 22.46
N SER A 119 2.74 6.74 22.54
CA SER A 119 2.93 6.05 23.82
C SER A 119 4.11 6.61 24.64
N MET A 120 5.11 7.18 23.95
CA MET A 120 6.28 7.82 24.53
C MET A 120 6.10 9.34 24.70
N GLN A 121 4.93 9.90 24.37
CA GLN A 121 4.62 11.33 24.40
C GLN A 121 5.59 12.19 23.58
N MET A 122 6.09 11.64 22.46
CA MET A 122 6.96 12.34 21.52
C MET A 122 6.17 13.20 20.54
N PRO A 123 6.77 14.23 19.92
CA PRO A 123 6.11 15.01 18.88
C PRO A 123 5.72 14.17 17.66
N CYS A 124 4.48 14.34 17.17
CA CYS A 124 3.96 13.66 15.97
C CYS A 124 4.49 14.21 14.64
N THR A 125 5.60 14.95 14.67
CA THR A 125 6.24 15.48 13.46
C THR A 125 7.74 15.38 13.62
N PHE A 126 8.42 15.06 12.53
CA PHE A 126 9.88 15.12 12.48
C PHE A 126 10.32 16.56 12.27
N SER A 127 11.45 16.97 12.86
CA SER A 127 11.99 18.33 12.67
C SER A 127 13.06 18.38 11.58
N SER A 128 13.97 17.39 11.55
CA SER A 128 15.15 17.36 10.67
C SER A 128 15.13 16.26 9.61
N PHE A 129 14.16 15.35 9.66
CA PHE A 129 14.08 14.17 8.80
C PHE A 129 12.67 13.98 8.24
N ARG A 130 12.51 13.31 7.10
CA ARG A 130 11.20 12.96 6.50
C ARG A 130 11.34 11.61 5.81
N PHE A 131 10.38 10.71 6.01
CA PHE A 131 10.31 9.47 5.22
C PHE A 131 9.70 9.74 3.84
N GLY A 132 8.90 10.79 3.70
CA GLY A 132 8.13 11.10 2.51
C GLY A 132 6.77 10.41 2.50
N THR A 133 5.96 10.72 1.48
CA THR A 133 4.61 10.19 1.33
C THR A 133 4.65 8.72 0.88
N PRO A 134 3.84 7.80 1.45
CA PRO A 134 2.74 8.02 2.39
C PRO A 134 3.10 7.85 3.88
N TRP A 135 4.39 7.65 4.18
CA TRP A 135 4.86 7.33 5.53
C TRP A 135 4.66 8.49 6.52
N ASP A 136 5.03 9.71 6.12
CA ASP A 136 4.91 10.88 7.01
C ASP A 136 3.44 11.13 7.42
N GLU A 137 2.49 10.99 6.49
CA GLU A 137 1.06 11.15 6.77
C GLU A 137 0.53 10.05 7.69
N ALA A 138 0.89 8.80 7.45
CA ALA A 138 0.44 7.68 8.26
C ALA A 138 1.02 7.71 9.68
N PHE A 139 2.29 8.10 9.83
CA PHE A 139 2.94 8.32 11.12
C PHE A 139 2.20 9.39 11.93
N GLN A 140 1.99 10.57 11.31
CA GLN A 140 1.33 11.68 11.99
C GLN A 140 -0.10 11.33 12.39
N ASP A 141 -0.88 10.72 11.48
CA ASP A 141 -2.27 10.33 11.76
C ASP A 141 -2.36 9.37 12.94
N CYS A 142 -1.54 8.33 12.99
CA CYS A 142 -1.61 7.36 14.08
C CYS A 142 -1.02 7.88 15.40
N CYS A 143 -0.07 8.82 15.35
CA CYS A 143 0.42 9.49 16.55
C CYS A 143 -0.64 10.42 17.16
N GLN A 144 -1.46 11.08 16.34
CA GLN A 144 -2.53 11.98 16.80
C GLN A 144 -3.83 11.23 17.11
N ASN A 145 -4.11 10.16 16.36
CA ASN A 145 -5.32 9.35 16.41
C ASN A 145 -4.96 7.87 16.63
N PRO A 146 -4.60 7.48 17.86
CA PRO A 146 -4.10 6.13 18.16
C PRO A 146 -5.20 5.05 18.16
N TYR A 147 -6.47 5.43 18.16
CA TYR A 147 -7.60 4.50 18.22
C TYR A 147 -8.18 4.18 16.85
N SER A 148 -8.64 2.94 16.67
CA SER A 148 -9.36 2.53 15.46
C SER A 148 -10.79 3.10 15.46
N PRO A 149 -11.30 3.63 14.32
CA PRO A 149 -12.67 4.13 14.21
C PRO A 149 -13.74 3.05 14.45
N LEU A 150 -13.37 1.76 14.46
CA LEU A 150 -14.25 0.64 14.79
C LEU A 150 -14.45 0.42 16.31
N GLY A 151 -13.99 1.35 17.17
CA GLY A 151 -14.45 1.46 18.56
C GLY A 151 -14.10 0.29 19.48
N THR A 152 -13.29 -0.66 19.02
CA THR A 152 -12.61 -1.58 19.93
C THR A 152 -11.43 -0.82 20.51
N SER A 153 -11.60 -0.34 21.75
CA SER A 153 -10.50 0.01 22.63
C SER A 153 -9.39 -1.04 22.47
N PRO A 154 -8.11 -0.68 22.51
CA PRO A 154 -7.02 -1.64 22.65
C PRO A 154 -7.11 -2.28 24.03
N GLN A 155 -8.14 -3.11 24.24
CA GLN A 155 -8.02 -4.23 25.14
C GLN A 155 -7.00 -5.14 24.49
N HIS A 156 -5.75 -4.92 24.89
CA HIS A 156 -4.80 -5.99 25.15
C HIS A 156 -4.94 -7.14 24.14
N GLY A 157 -4.86 -6.80 22.85
CA GLY A 157 -4.84 -7.78 21.77
C GLY A 157 -3.55 -8.55 21.96
N SER A 158 -3.69 -9.73 22.54
CA SER A 158 -2.64 -10.64 22.98
C SER A 158 -1.84 -11.20 21.81
N GLY A 159 -1.19 -10.33 21.03
CA GLY A 159 -0.01 -10.69 20.25
C GLY A 159 1.23 -10.54 21.12
N ASN A 160 1.19 -11.04 22.35
CA ASN A 160 2.38 -11.17 23.18
C ASN A 160 3.03 -12.52 22.82
N CYS A 161 4.35 -12.62 22.93
CA CYS A 161 5.03 -13.88 22.63
C CYS A 161 4.78 -14.97 23.71
N GLY A 162 3.78 -14.75 24.58
CA GLY A 162 3.41 -15.58 25.70
C GLY A 162 2.43 -16.69 25.32
N ALA A 163 1.17 -16.57 25.74
CA ALA A 163 0.20 -17.66 25.66
C ALA A 163 -0.31 -17.95 24.24
N ASP A 164 -0.33 -16.96 23.37
CA ASP A 164 -0.78 -17.06 21.99
C ASP A 164 0.35 -16.63 21.06
N ASN A 165 1.41 -17.45 20.98
CA ASN A 165 2.60 -17.16 20.19
C ASN A 165 2.19 -16.90 18.72
N PRO A 166 2.32 -15.66 18.22
CA PRO A 166 1.84 -15.28 16.89
C PRO A 166 2.74 -15.78 15.75
N CYS A 167 3.86 -16.42 16.07
CA CYS A 167 4.87 -16.93 15.15
C CYS A 167 4.87 -18.47 15.15
N ASP A 168 5.20 -19.08 14.01
CA ASP A 168 5.31 -20.56 13.93
C ASP A 168 6.36 -21.15 14.88
N GLN A 169 7.44 -20.38 15.12
CA GLN A 169 8.59 -20.85 15.89
C GLN A 169 8.94 -19.84 16.98
N LYS A 170 9.90 -18.94 16.73
CA LYS A 170 10.38 -18.01 17.75
C LYS A 170 9.67 -16.67 17.61
N CYS A 171 9.27 -16.11 18.73
CA CYS A 171 8.70 -14.77 18.85
C CYS A 171 9.50 -13.95 19.86
N GLU A 172 9.81 -12.72 19.50
CA GLU A 172 10.47 -11.74 20.36
C GLU A 172 9.62 -10.46 20.42
N GLU A 173 9.30 -9.97 21.62
CA GLU A 173 8.53 -8.73 21.79
C GLU A 173 9.42 -7.50 21.54
N ILE A 174 8.93 -6.55 20.75
CA ILE A 174 9.64 -5.32 20.39
C ILE A 174 8.69 -4.12 20.53
N GLY A 175 8.74 -3.45 21.67
CA GLY A 175 7.91 -2.27 21.95
C GLY A 175 6.43 -2.61 21.89
N LEU A 176 5.69 -2.00 20.96
CA LEU A 176 4.27 -2.28 20.72
C LEU A 176 4.00 -3.44 19.74
N GLY A 177 5.05 -4.07 19.20
CA GLY A 177 4.96 -5.20 18.27
C GLY A 177 5.79 -6.41 18.70
N PHE A 178 5.98 -7.33 17.77
CA PHE A 178 6.84 -8.51 17.94
C PHE A 178 7.53 -8.85 16.61
N ARG A 179 8.57 -9.68 16.69
CA ARG A 179 9.32 -10.19 15.56
C ARG A 179 9.38 -11.70 15.59
N CYS A 180 9.04 -12.32 14.47
CA CYS A 180 9.20 -13.75 14.29
C CYS A 180 10.60 -14.10 13.75
N SER A 181 11.13 -15.24 14.19
CA SER A 181 12.33 -15.85 13.61
C SER A 181 12.23 -17.38 13.62
N CYS A 182 13.05 -18.03 12.81
CA CYS A 182 13.02 -19.49 12.66
C CYS A 182 14.25 -20.16 13.29
N TYR A 183 14.11 -21.44 13.63
CA TYR A 183 15.21 -22.33 13.98
C TYR A 183 16.08 -22.62 12.76
N PRO A 184 17.36 -23.05 12.96
CA PRO A 184 18.21 -23.51 11.87
C PRO A 184 17.50 -24.57 11.01
N GLY A 185 17.61 -24.44 9.70
CA GLY A 185 16.92 -25.32 8.76
C GLY A 185 15.58 -24.81 8.24
N TYR A 186 15.16 -23.62 8.66
CA TYR A 186 13.91 -22.99 8.23
C TYR A 186 14.15 -21.56 7.75
N LYS A 187 13.26 -21.05 6.91
CA LYS A 187 13.24 -19.67 6.44
C LYS A 187 11.87 -19.05 6.72
N LEU A 188 11.89 -17.81 7.21
CA LEU A 188 10.67 -17.04 7.44
C LEU A 188 10.05 -16.66 6.08
N THR A 189 8.75 -16.92 5.92
CA THR A 189 8.05 -16.59 4.67
C THR A 189 7.71 -15.09 4.59
N ALA A 190 7.12 -14.68 3.46
CA ALA A 190 6.71 -13.29 3.23
C ALA A 190 5.60 -12.80 4.17
N ASP A 191 4.87 -13.71 4.82
CA ASP A 191 3.89 -13.38 5.85
C ASP A 191 4.53 -12.96 7.19
N LEU A 192 5.86 -13.10 7.30
CA LEU A 192 6.67 -12.77 8.46
C LEU A 192 6.26 -13.52 9.74
N ARG A 193 5.58 -14.67 9.62
CA ARG A 193 5.15 -15.53 10.73
C ARG A 193 5.51 -16.98 10.51
N THR A 194 5.27 -17.47 9.30
CA THR A 194 5.43 -18.86 8.95
C THR A 194 6.89 -19.21 8.68
N CYS A 195 7.30 -20.37 9.18
CA CYS A 195 8.64 -20.90 9.01
C CYS A 195 8.61 -22.13 8.10
N GLU A 196 9.07 -21.96 6.86
CA GLU A 196 9.17 -23.06 5.90
C GLU A 196 10.52 -23.76 5.98
N GLY A 197 10.49 -25.09 5.97
CA GLY A 197 11.70 -25.91 5.98
C GLY A 197 12.53 -25.71 4.71
N LEU A 198 13.82 -25.44 4.88
CA LEU A 198 14.78 -25.42 3.79
C LEU A 198 15.09 -26.86 3.38
N PHE A 199 14.54 -27.29 2.24
CA PHE A 199 14.70 -28.64 1.67
C PHE A 199 16.15 -29.12 1.57
N ILE A 200 17.11 -28.20 1.55
CA ILE A 200 18.54 -28.49 1.52
C ILE A 200 18.97 -29.29 2.76
N PHE A 201 18.37 -29.04 3.93
CA PHE A 201 18.65 -29.83 5.14
C PHE A 201 18.11 -31.25 5.04
N ARG A 202 17.00 -31.50 4.32
CA ARG A 202 16.58 -32.87 4.02
C ARG A 202 17.59 -33.58 3.12
N TYR A 203 18.12 -32.91 2.10
CA TYR A 203 19.14 -33.49 1.23
C TYR A 203 20.44 -33.78 1.97
N PHE A 204 20.97 -32.83 2.74
CA PHE A 204 22.20 -33.03 3.51
C PHE A 204 22.02 -34.04 4.65
N PHE A 205 20.86 -34.10 5.32
CA PHE A 205 20.60 -35.13 6.32
C PHE A 205 20.52 -36.52 5.70
N ASN A 206 19.92 -36.67 4.51
CA ASN A 206 19.95 -37.94 3.77
C ASN A 206 21.37 -38.31 3.32
N ILE A 207 22.18 -37.36 2.85
CA ILE A 207 23.59 -37.60 2.49
C ILE A 207 24.42 -37.95 3.72
N TYR A 208 24.24 -37.25 4.84
CA TYR A 208 24.93 -37.51 6.10
C TYR A 208 24.58 -38.89 6.68
N ILE A 209 23.29 -39.25 6.70
CA ILE A 209 22.84 -40.60 7.06
C ILE A 209 23.42 -41.65 6.10
N TYR A 210 23.48 -41.38 4.79
CA TYR A 210 24.08 -42.28 3.81
C TYR A 210 25.59 -42.48 4.07
N ILE A 211 26.32 -41.42 4.39
CA ILE A 211 27.76 -41.47 4.70
C ILE A 211 28.01 -42.22 6.02
N LEU A 212 27.23 -41.95 7.08
CA LEU A 212 27.34 -42.70 8.35
C LEU A 212 27.02 -44.20 8.17
N ASN A 213 26.04 -44.54 7.32
CA ASN A 213 25.75 -45.93 6.97
C ASN A 213 26.83 -46.61 6.11
N ILE A 214 27.73 -45.83 5.46
CA ILE A 214 28.89 -46.38 4.75
C ILE A 214 30.03 -46.69 5.73
N GLU A 215 30.24 -45.88 6.77
CA GLU A 215 31.28 -46.14 7.78
C GLU A 215 31.00 -47.42 8.59
N GLU A 216 29.74 -47.74 8.89
CA GLU A 216 29.39 -49.03 9.51
C GLU A 216 29.62 -50.25 8.59
N LYS A 217 29.63 -50.06 7.28
CA LYS A 217 29.90 -51.14 6.30
C LYS A 217 31.38 -51.34 5.98
N PHE A 218 32.26 -50.45 6.41
CA PHE A 218 33.71 -50.57 6.22
C PHE A 218 34.45 -51.14 7.44
N PHE A 219 33.74 -51.44 8.53
CA PHE A 219 34.29 -52.04 9.76
C PHE A 219 33.91 -53.52 9.99
N TYR A 220 33.47 -54.24 8.96
CA TYR A 220 33.35 -55.71 8.94
C TYR A 220 34.09 -56.31 7.75
#